data_AF-Q66KV5-F1
#
_entry.id   AF-Q66KV5-F1
#
_cell.length_a   1.000
_cell.length_b   1.000
_cell.length_c   1.000
_cell.angle_alpha   90.00
_cell.angle_beta   90.00
_cell.angle_gamma   90.00
#
_symmetry.space_group_name_H-M   'P 1'
#
loop_
_entity.id
_entity.type
_entity.pdbx_description
1 polymer ?
#
loop_
_entity_poly.entity_id
_entity_poly.type
_entity_poly.pdbx_seq_one_letter_code
_entity_poly.pdbx_strand_id
1 'polypeptide(L)'
;MAYVKSGWLLRQSTILKRWKKNWFDLWSNGCLVYYSDEEREDMEDKIYMQTECISIRVGNECRDLNPPEGRQKDCCLQIVCHEGKLINLVAESPDDCLAWETALKDAQTKSVSNVL
;
A
#
# COMPACT_ATOMS: atom_id res chain seq x y z
N MET A 1 -16.97 3.11 -10.78
CA MET A 1 -15.52 3.24 -10.50
C MET A 1 -14.87 1.90 -10.75
N ALA A 2 -13.61 1.87 -11.20
CA ALA A 2 -12.91 0.64 -11.53
C ALA A 2 -11.74 0.41 -10.57
N TYR A 3 -11.41 -0.85 -10.32
CA TYR A 3 -10.16 -1.21 -9.66
C TYR A 3 -8.99 -0.98 -10.62
N VAL A 4 -7.93 -0.33 -10.13
CA VAL A 4 -6.64 -0.19 -10.83
C VAL A 4 -5.80 -1.43 -10.59
N LYS A 5 -5.71 -1.86 -9.32
CA LYS A 5 -5.02 -3.07 -8.91
C LYS A 5 -5.66 -3.59 -7.63
N SER A 6 -5.77 -4.91 -7.55
CA SER A 6 -6.18 -5.60 -6.33
C SER A 6 -5.25 -6.76 -6.07
N GLY A 7 -5.01 -7.08 -4.81
CA GLY A 7 -4.16 -8.23 -4.47
C GLY A 7 -3.76 -8.29 -3.00
N TRP A 8 -3.16 -9.42 -2.65
CA TRP A 8 -2.63 -9.66 -1.33
C TRP A 8 -1.31 -8.92 -1.10
N LEU A 9 -1.18 -8.29 0.06
CA LEU A 9 0.09 -7.82 0.60
C LEU A 9 0.21 -8.24 2.05
N LEU A 10 1.44 -8.47 2.52
CA LEU A 10 1.70 -8.52 3.95
C LEU A 10 1.80 -7.09 4.46
N ARG A 11 1.03 -6.77 5.50
CA ARG A 11 1.04 -5.48 6.18
C ARG A 11 1.54 -5.62 7.60
N GLN A 12 2.39 -4.69 8.04
CA GLN A 12 2.75 -4.61 9.44
C GLN A 12 1.66 -3.87 10.23
N SER A 13 1.15 -4.48 11.28
CA SER A 13 0.19 -3.86 12.20
C SER A 13 0.81 -2.70 12.97
N THR A 14 0.03 -1.65 13.23
CA THR A 14 0.55 -0.38 13.76
C THR A 14 1.06 -0.51 15.19
N ILE A 15 0.32 -1.23 16.05
CA ILE A 15 0.58 -1.36 17.48
C ILE A 15 1.56 -2.51 17.76
N LEU A 16 1.19 -3.75 17.40
CA LEU A 16 1.97 -4.94 17.74
C LEU A 16 3.11 -5.23 16.77
N LYS A 17 3.24 -4.46 15.68
CA LYS A 17 4.28 -4.62 14.64
C LYS A 17 4.36 -6.02 14.02
N ARG A 18 3.25 -6.79 14.07
CA ARG A 18 3.11 -8.11 13.45
C ARG A 18 2.74 -8.00 11.98
N TRP A 19 3.31 -8.85 11.15
CA TRP A 19 2.95 -9.01 9.75
C TRP A 19 1.66 -9.82 9.60
N LYS A 20 0.72 -9.33 8.81
CA LYS A 20 -0.54 -10.01 8.48
C LYS A 20 -0.83 -9.90 7.00
N LYS A 21 -1.49 -10.92 6.44
CA LYS A 21 -2.00 -10.88 5.07
C LYS A 21 -3.24 -9.98 5.06
N ASN A 22 -3.28 -9.02 4.16
CA ASN A 22 -4.45 -8.18 3.91
C ASN A 22 -4.70 -8.10 2.40
N TRP A 23 -5.97 -8.05 2.01
CA TRP A 23 -6.34 -7.78 0.63
C TRP A 23 -6.40 -6.27 0.42
N PHE A 24 -5.76 -5.78 -0.64
CA PHE A 24 -5.75 -4.36 -1.01
C PHE A 24 -6.51 -4.15 -2.30
N ASP A 25 -7.29 -3.09 -2.35
CA ASP A 25 -7.89 -2.55 -3.58
C ASP A 25 -7.42 -1.10 -3.75
N LEU A 26 -6.73 -0.82 -4.87
CA LEU A 26 -6.49 0.53 -5.34
C LEU A 26 -7.55 0.90 -6.36
N TRP A 27 -8.32 1.93 -6.06
CA TRP A 27 -9.43 2.41 -6.88
C TRP A 27 -8.98 3.52 -7.84
N SER A 28 -9.66 3.65 -8.97
CA SER A 28 -9.34 4.64 -10.01
C SER A 28 -9.46 6.10 -9.57
N ASN A 29 -10.09 6.39 -8.43
CA ASN A 29 -10.14 7.71 -7.82
C ASN A 29 -8.93 8.01 -6.90
N GLY A 30 -8.00 7.08 -6.74
CA GLY A 30 -6.84 7.22 -5.87
C GLY A 30 -7.07 6.76 -4.42
N CYS A 31 -8.20 6.13 -4.12
CA CYS A 31 -8.42 5.51 -2.81
C CYS A 31 -7.74 4.14 -2.74
N LEU A 32 -6.84 3.92 -1.79
CA LEU A 32 -6.30 2.62 -1.44
C LEU A 32 -7.04 2.12 -0.19
N VAL A 33 -7.72 0.98 -0.30
CA VAL A 33 -8.46 0.36 0.81
C VAL A 33 -7.87 -1.00 1.08
N TYR A 34 -7.81 -1.42 2.35
CA TYR A 34 -7.43 -2.78 2.69
C TYR A 34 -8.33 -3.43 3.73
N TYR A 35 -8.49 -4.74 3.56
CA TYR A 35 -9.45 -5.60 4.24
C TYR A 35 -8.74 -6.77 4.91
N SER A 36 -9.43 -7.45 5.83
CA SER A 36 -8.97 -8.73 6.40
C SER A 36 -8.60 -9.73 5.31
N ASP A 37 -9.43 -9.78 4.26
CA ASP A 37 -9.35 -10.75 3.18
C ASP A 37 -10.04 -10.28 1.88
N GLU A 38 -10.01 -11.15 0.87
CA GLU A 38 -10.53 -10.91 -0.47
C GLU A 38 -12.06 -10.86 -0.56
N GLU A 39 -12.80 -11.28 0.47
CA GLU A 39 -14.26 -11.15 0.51
C GLU A 39 -14.69 -9.69 0.79
N ARG A 40 -13.76 -8.85 1.29
CA ARG A 40 -13.94 -7.41 1.52
C ARG A 40 -15.03 -7.08 2.55
N GLU A 41 -15.35 -8.01 3.45
CA GLU A 41 -16.37 -7.82 4.47
C GLU A 41 -15.89 -6.91 5.62
N ASP A 42 -14.62 -7.08 6.05
CA ASP A 42 -14.03 -6.31 7.15
C ASP A 42 -12.98 -5.32 6.61
N MET A 43 -13.40 -4.07 6.41
CA MET A 43 -12.51 -2.97 6.01
C MET A 43 -11.68 -2.52 7.22
N GLU A 44 -10.36 -2.68 7.12
CA GLU A 44 -9.47 -2.27 8.20
C GLU A 44 -9.15 -0.77 8.17
N ASP A 45 -8.87 -0.22 6.99
CA ASP A 45 -8.57 1.20 6.81
C ASP A 45 -8.60 1.60 5.32
N LYS A 46 -8.47 2.90 5.08
CA LYS A 46 -8.31 3.51 3.76
C LYS A 46 -7.27 4.63 3.77
N ILE A 47 -6.74 4.92 2.59
CA ILE A 47 -5.82 6.03 2.33
C ILE A 47 -6.23 6.70 1.03
N TYR A 48 -6.47 8.01 1.07
CA TYR A 48 -6.59 8.83 -0.13
C TYR A 48 -5.19 9.19 -0.63
N MET A 49 -4.70 8.49 -1.65
CA MET A 49 -3.30 8.57 -2.07
C MET A 49 -2.88 9.99 -2.48
N GLN A 50 -3.75 10.78 -3.12
CA GLN A 50 -3.38 12.15 -3.51
C GLN A 50 -3.20 13.11 -2.32
N THR A 51 -3.99 12.95 -1.26
CA THR A 51 -4.07 13.94 -0.18
C THR A 51 -3.39 13.49 1.10
N GLU A 52 -3.27 12.17 1.33
CA GLU A 52 -2.67 11.61 2.54
C GLU A 52 -1.23 11.14 2.32
N CYS A 53 -0.90 10.57 1.15
CA CYS A 53 0.43 10.02 0.89
C CYS A 53 1.42 11.10 0.45
N ILE A 54 2.52 11.23 1.21
CA ILE A 54 3.61 12.17 0.93
C ILE A 54 4.74 11.50 0.15
N SER A 55 5.04 10.24 0.45
CA SER A 55 6.17 9.52 -0.15
C SER A 55 5.91 8.02 -0.18
N ILE A 56 6.34 7.38 -1.27
CA ILE A 56 6.39 5.92 -1.40
C ILE A 56 7.86 5.54 -1.47
N ARG A 57 8.27 4.57 -0.63
CA ARG A 57 9.64 4.04 -0.57
C ARG A 57 9.62 2.57 -0.89
N VAL A 58 10.62 2.08 -1.59
CA VAL A 58 10.75 0.66 -1.93
C VAL A 58 12.13 0.12 -1.58
N GLY A 59 12.22 -1.18 -1.33
CA GLY A 59 13.52 -1.83 -1.15
C GLY A 59 14.35 -1.21 -0.04
N ASN A 60 15.57 -0.80 -0.40
CA ASN A 60 16.53 -0.18 0.51
C ASN A 60 16.14 1.22 1.00
N GLU A 61 15.18 1.89 0.35
CA GLU A 61 14.66 3.17 0.82
C GLU A 61 13.76 3.02 2.04
N CYS A 62 13.23 1.80 2.28
CA CYS A 62 12.41 1.51 3.44
C CYS A 62 13.22 1.67 4.74
N ARG A 63 12.68 2.44 5.69
CA ARG A 63 13.30 2.72 7.00
C ARG A 63 12.61 1.95 8.09
N ASP A 64 13.39 1.40 9.01
CA ASP A 64 12.91 0.69 10.21
C ASP A 64 11.89 -0.44 9.90
N LEU A 65 12.00 -1.02 8.70
CA LEU A 65 11.18 -2.15 8.23
C LEU A 65 12.05 -3.40 8.19
N ASN A 66 11.68 -4.38 9.03
CA ASN A 66 12.26 -5.71 9.01
C ASN A 66 11.23 -6.68 8.38
N PRO A 67 11.45 -7.15 7.15
CA PRO A 67 10.52 -8.05 6.50
C PRO A 67 10.43 -9.39 7.26
N PRO A 68 9.34 -10.16 7.09
CA PRO A 68 9.24 -11.52 7.63
C PRO A 68 10.41 -12.41 7.16
N GLU A 69 10.68 -13.47 7.91
CA GLU A 69 11.71 -14.45 7.54
C GLU A 69 11.50 -14.98 6.11
N GLY A 70 12.58 -15.06 5.35
CA GLY A 70 12.57 -15.50 3.95
C GLY A 70 12.08 -14.45 2.93
N ARG A 71 11.60 -13.28 3.36
CA ARG A 71 11.23 -12.19 2.45
C ARG A 71 12.40 -11.26 2.17
N GLN A 72 12.61 -10.98 0.89
CA GLN A 72 13.69 -10.10 0.44
C GLN A 72 13.30 -8.63 0.61
N LYS A 73 14.31 -7.77 0.75
CA LYS A 73 14.08 -6.34 0.93
C LYS A 73 13.44 -5.70 -0.31
N ASP A 74 13.74 -6.18 -1.51
CA ASP A 74 13.17 -5.68 -2.77
C ASP A 74 11.66 -5.97 -2.91
N CYS A 75 11.10 -6.84 -2.06
CA CYS A 75 9.65 -7.03 -1.95
C CYS A 75 8.99 -5.98 -1.03
N CYS A 76 9.75 -5.13 -0.34
CA CYS A 76 9.23 -4.20 0.66
C CYS A 76 8.81 -2.88 0.02
N LEU A 77 7.68 -2.35 0.50
CA LEU A 77 7.16 -1.04 0.15
C LEU A 77 6.68 -0.32 1.42
N GLN A 78 6.89 0.99 1.49
CA GLN A 78 6.36 1.83 2.56
C GLN A 78 5.59 3.01 2.00
N ILE A 79 4.36 3.20 2.48
CA ILE A 79 3.56 4.39 2.24
C ILE A 79 3.71 5.32 3.44
N VAL A 80 4.29 6.49 3.21
CA VAL A 80 4.48 7.54 4.22
C VAL A 80 3.36 8.56 4.03
N CYS A 81 2.49 8.68 5.03
CA CYS A 81 1.39 9.62 5.03
C CYS A 81 1.66 10.83 5.94
N HIS A 82 0.79 11.84 5.85
CA HIS A 82 0.73 12.94 6.83
C HIS A 82 0.56 12.43 8.26
N GLU A 83 0.93 13.28 9.22
CA GLU A 83 0.79 13.01 10.67
C GLU A 83 1.58 11.79 11.16
N GLY A 84 2.60 11.36 10.40
CA GLY A 84 3.47 10.25 10.77
C GLY A 84 2.85 8.87 10.58
N LYS A 85 1.65 8.76 9.97
CA LYS A 85 1.07 7.47 9.58
C LYS A 85 1.99 6.81 8.56
N LEU A 86 2.41 5.58 8.86
CA LEU A 86 3.33 4.80 8.04
C LEU A 86 2.72 3.42 7.82
N ILE A 87 2.60 3.00 6.56
CA ILE A 87 2.14 1.66 6.21
C ILE A 87 3.29 0.87 5.61
N ASN A 88 3.74 -0.14 6.36
CA ASN A 88 4.79 -1.07 5.95
C ASN A 88 4.18 -2.28 5.26
N LEU A 89 4.63 -2.55 4.05
CA LEU A 89 4.09 -3.57 3.15
C LEU A 89 5.20 -4.47 2.63
N VAL A 90 4.86 -5.74 2.37
CA VAL A 90 5.71 -6.69 1.65
C VAL A 90 4.86 -7.40 0.60
N ALA A 91 5.26 -7.26 -0.66
CA ALA A 91 4.67 -7.92 -1.81
C ALA A 91 5.13 -9.38 -1.95
N GLU A 92 4.48 -10.14 -2.83
CA GLU A 92 4.82 -11.55 -3.03
C GLU A 92 6.20 -11.74 -3.69
N SER A 93 6.55 -10.84 -4.61
CA SER A 93 7.79 -10.86 -5.37
C SER A 93 8.30 -9.43 -5.64
N PRO A 94 9.55 -9.25 -6.09
CA PRO A 94 10.04 -7.94 -6.53
C PRO A 94 9.21 -7.35 -7.68
N ASP A 95 8.75 -8.17 -8.62
CA ASP A 95 7.92 -7.72 -9.73
C ASP A 95 6.54 -7.23 -9.25
N ASP A 96 5.92 -7.93 -8.30
CA ASP A 96 4.66 -7.49 -7.71
C ASP A 96 4.85 -6.20 -6.88
N CYS A 97 5.99 -6.06 -6.19
CA CYS A 97 6.38 -4.82 -5.52
C CYS A 97 6.45 -3.65 -6.49
N LEU A 98 7.13 -3.83 -7.64
CA LEU A 98 7.24 -2.82 -8.69
C LEU A 98 5.86 -2.46 -9.30
N ALA A 99 5.00 -3.46 -9.50
CA ALA A 99 3.64 -3.23 -9.98
C ALA A 99 2.81 -2.40 -9.00
N TRP A 100 2.91 -2.68 -7.69
CA TRP A 100 2.28 -1.89 -6.64
C TRP A 100 2.86 -0.48 -6.56
N GLU A 101 4.18 -0.33 -6.58
CA GLU A 101 4.86 0.96 -6.55
C GLU A 101 4.39 1.86 -7.68
N THR A 102 4.37 1.33 -8.91
CA THR A 102 3.93 2.06 -10.11
C THR A 102 2.49 2.54 -9.94
N ALA A 103 1.58 1.64 -9.56
CA ALA A 103 0.17 1.97 -9.40
C ALA A 103 -0.07 3.00 -8.28
N LEU A 104 0.64 2.88 -7.16
CA LEU A 104 0.52 3.80 -6.03
C LEU A 104 1.10 5.19 -6.34
N LYS A 105 2.24 5.27 -7.04
CA LYS A 105 2.83 6.55 -7.50
C LYS A 105 1.93 7.26 -8.51
N ASP A 106 1.33 6.51 -9.43
CA ASP A 106 0.31 7.01 -10.35
C ASP A 106 -0.90 7.58 -9.59
N ALA A 107 -1.41 6.84 -8.59
CA ALA A 107 -2.54 7.28 -7.78
C ALA A 107 -2.21 8.50 -6.91
N GLN A 108 -0.97 8.65 -6.46
CA GLN A 108 -0.51 9.81 -5.71
C GLN A 108 -0.48 11.09 -6.56
N THR A 109 -0.14 10.97 -7.85
CA THR A 109 0.09 12.14 -8.75
C THR A 109 -1.13 12.54 -9.57
N LYS A 110 -2.06 11.61 -9.85
CA LYS A 110 -3.28 11.90 -10.61
C LYS A 110 -4.21 12.81 -9.80
N SER A 111 -4.20 14.10 -10.09
CA SER A 111 -5.22 15.05 -9.64
C SER A 111 -6.59 14.56 -10.14
N VAL A 112 -7.61 14.56 -9.27
CA VAL A 112 -9.00 14.43 -9.71
C VAL A 112 -9.25 15.61 -10.63
N SER A 113 -9.25 15.36 -11.93
CA SER A 113 -9.69 16.35 -12.89
C SER A 113 -11.14 16.62 -12.53
N ASN A 114 -11.41 17.77 -11.93
CA ASN A 114 -12.76 18.33 -11.84
C ASN A 114 -13.21 18.51 -13.29
N VAL A 115 -13.88 17.49 -13.83
CA VAL A 115 -14.71 17.66 -15.00
C VAL A 115 -15.90 18.45 -14.51
N LEU A 116 -15.80 19.78 -14.69
CA LEU A 116 -16.93 20.70 -14.62
C LEU A 116 -17.96 20.35 -15.69
#